data_AF-A0A925WHB3-F1
#
_entry.id   AF-A0A925WHB3-F1
#
_cell.length_a   1.000
_cell.length_b   1.000
_cell.length_c   1.000
_cell.angle_alpha   90.00
_cell.angle_beta   90.00
_cell.angle_gamma   90.00
#
_symmetry.space_group_name_H-M   'P 1'
#
loop_
_entity.id
_entity.type
_entity.pdbx_description
1 polymer ?
#
loop_
_entity_poly.entity_id
_entity_poly.type
_entity_poly.pdbx_seq_one_letter_code
_entity_poly.pdbx_strand_id
1 'polypeptide(L)'
;MKTAYVLVGLALISSLTVRAQVNLPIGNLAPGESITLTFDVTLTNPFPAGVITITNQGILTGSNFSPVNSDDPQTVASGDATITLVDVPPTVLTLAATGIGPIWATLNGSANPNGLATDFWFQFGTTTNYGGVIASNSAGTGVAVQNIASPAIGLSPGTLYHFRAVATNAAGLIVGEDFTFTTIAIPPPQLINPIATNGQFQFAFTNIASQPFTVLATTNLALPISNWTVLGLATEGPPGQFQFTDPQATNNPKRFYRVRWP
;
A
#
# COMPACT_ATOMS: atom_id res chain seq x y z
N MET A 1 17.22 -34.36 -51.89
CA MET A 1 17.43 -33.08 -51.18
C MET A 1 16.07 -32.49 -50.94
N LYS A 2 15.66 -32.32 -49.68
CA LYS A 2 14.30 -31.91 -49.34
C LYS A 2 14.35 -30.95 -48.16
N THR A 3 13.70 -29.82 -48.36
CA THR A 3 13.59 -28.70 -47.43
C THR A 3 12.75 -29.10 -46.24
N ALA A 4 13.32 -29.08 -45.04
CA ALA A 4 12.56 -29.10 -43.81
C ALA A 4 12.16 -27.66 -43.43
N TYR A 5 11.04 -27.52 -42.75
CA TYR A 5 10.52 -26.25 -42.25
C TYR A 5 10.28 -26.39 -40.76
N VAL A 6 10.71 -25.41 -39.97
CA VAL A 6 10.24 -25.30 -38.59
C VAL A 6 9.09 -24.31 -38.55
N LEU A 7 8.00 -24.77 -37.94
CA LEU A 7 6.86 -23.97 -37.50
C LEU A 7 7.13 -23.57 -36.05
N VAL A 8 7.82 -22.46 -35.80
CA VAL A 8 7.92 -21.91 -34.43
C VAL A 8 6.66 -21.11 -34.20
N GLY A 9 5.83 -21.49 -33.23
CA GLY A 9 4.57 -20.78 -33.05
C GLY A 9 3.60 -21.41 -32.08
N LEU A 10 4.01 -21.57 -30.82
CA LEU A 10 3.02 -21.51 -29.76
C LEU A 10 3.53 -20.73 -28.56
N ALA A 11 3.47 -19.39 -28.67
CA ALA A 11 3.49 -18.50 -27.52
C ALA A 11 2.16 -18.61 -26.77
N LEU A 12 2.07 -19.55 -25.83
CA LEU A 12 0.99 -19.54 -24.84
C LEU A 12 1.39 -18.53 -23.76
N ILE A 13 0.80 -17.35 -23.89
CA ILE A 13 0.68 -16.36 -22.84
C ILE A 13 -0.57 -16.80 -22.06
N SER A 14 -0.52 -16.86 -20.74
CA SER A 14 -1.51 -17.52 -19.85
C SER A 14 -3.00 -17.12 -19.98
N SER A 15 -3.38 -16.30 -20.97
CA SER A 15 -4.75 -16.13 -21.46
C SER A 15 -4.86 -15.60 -22.90
N LEU A 16 -3.77 -15.49 -23.66
CA LEU A 16 -3.74 -14.95 -25.03
C LEU A 16 -2.85 -15.81 -25.94
N THR A 17 -3.45 -16.49 -26.93
CA THR A 17 -2.65 -17.16 -27.95
C THR A 17 -2.23 -16.14 -29.01
N VAL A 18 -1.04 -15.55 -28.88
CA VAL A 18 -0.46 -14.80 -29.99
C VAL A 18 0.22 -15.80 -30.92
N ARG A 19 -0.45 -16.12 -32.04
CA ARG A 19 0.14 -16.95 -33.09
C ARG A 19 1.07 -16.10 -33.95
N ALA A 20 2.32 -15.93 -33.50
CA ALA A 20 3.39 -15.58 -34.41
C ALA A 20 3.84 -16.88 -35.08
N GLN A 21 3.48 -17.07 -36.35
CA GLN A 21 3.95 -18.21 -37.13
C GLN A 21 5.21 -17.80 -37.89
N VAL A 22 6.36 -18.33 -37.49
CA VAL A 22 7.61 -18.15 -38.24
C VAL A 22 7.90 -19.45 -38.98
N ASN A 23 7.85 -19.41 -40.31
CA ASN A 23 8.25 -20.52 -41.17
C ASN A 23 9.71 -20.32 -41.59
N LEU A 24 10.63 -21.13 -41.05
CA LEU A 24 12.05 -21.07 -41.41
C LEU A 24 12.44 -22.29 -42.27
N PRO A 25 12.88 -22.11 -43.52
CA PRO A 25 13.43 -23.21 -44.31
C PRO A 25 14.82 -23.58 -43.77
N ILE A 26 14.99 -24.81 -43.31
CA ILE A 26 16.24 -25.30 -42.68
C ILE A 26 17.05 -26.24 -43.59
N GLY A 27 16.58 -26.48 -44.82
CA GLY A 27 17.30 -27.32 -45.79
C GLY A 27 17.24 -28.81 -45.46
N ASN A 28 18.31 -29.55 -45.78
CA ASN A 28 18.38 -31.00 -45.56
C ASN A 28 18.98 -31.30 -44.18
N LEU A 29 18.35 -32.18 -43.42
CA LEU A 29 18.90 -32.71 -42.17
C LEU A 29 19.26 -34.19 -42.37
N ALA A 30 20.51 -34.57 -42.07
CA ALA A 30 20.95 -35.96 -42.17
C ALA A 30 20.48 -36.78 -40.95
N PRO A 31 20.40 -38.12 -41.04
CA PRO A 31 20.04 -38.96 -39.90
C PRO A 31 21.01 -38.76 -38.73
N GLY A 32 20.46 -38.54 -37.53
CA GLY A 32 21.26 -38.34 -36.30
C GLY A 32 21.76 -36.91 -36.08
N GLU A 33 21.57 -35.99 -37.03
CA GLU A 33 21.91 -34.58 -36.87
C GLU A 33 20.82 -33.81 -36.14
N SER A 34 21.22 -32.82 -35.35
CA SER A 34 20.34 -31.90 -34.64
C SER A 34 20.48 -30.47 -35.15
N ILE A 35 19.39 -29.69 -35.11
CA ILE A 35 19.43 -28.24 -35.34
C ILE A 35 18.99 -27.55 -34.06
N THR A 36 19.77 -26.58 -33.61
CA THR A 36 19.37 -25.65 -32.55
C THR A 36 18.79 -24.40 -33.20
N LEU A 37 17.59 -24.00 -32.77
CA LEU A 37 16.99 -22.73 -33.15
C LEU A 37 17.02 -21.77 -31.97
N THR A 38 17.42 -20.54 -32.23
CA THR A 38 17.38 -19.44 -31.27
C THR A 38 16.51 -18.34 -31.86
N PHE A 39 15.58 -17.82 -31.07
CA PHE A 39 14.71 -16.72 -31.45
C PHE A 39 14.57 -15.77 -30.26
N ASP A 40 14.55 -14.47 -30.54
CA ASP A 40 14.26 -13.46 -29.54
C ASP A 40 12.75 -13.20 -29.52
N VAL A 41 12.13 -13.32 -28.35
CA VAL A 41 10.73 -12.93 -28.15
C VAL A 41 10.70 -11.53 -27.57
N THR A 42 10.22 -10.56 -28.34
CA THR A 42 9.91 -9.22 -27.82
C THR A 42 8.46 -9.17 -27.39
N LEU A 43 8.23 -8.84 -26.12
CA LEU A 43 6.90 -8.64 -25.57
C LEU A 43 6.56 -7.16 -25.61
N THR A 44 5.33 -6.83 -25.99
CA THR A 44 4.84 -5.46 -25.93
C THR A 44 4.67 -5.01 -24.48
N ASN A 45 5.17 -3.81 -24.17
CA ASN A 45 4.92 -3.10 -22.91
C ASN A 45 3.70 -2.17 -23.09
N PRO A 46 2.69 -2.19 -22.20
CA PRO A 46 2.58 -2.96 -20.96
C PRO A 46 2.38 -4.46 -21.18
N PHE A 47 3.03 -5.26 -20.34
CA PHE A 47 2.83 -6.70 -20.33
C PHE A 47 1.40 -7.02 -19.85
N PRO A 48 0.68 -7.98 -20.46
CA PRO A 48 -0.69 -8.29 -20.05
C PRO A 48 -0.73 -8.75 -18.59
N ALA A 49 -1.70 -8.25 -17.82
CA ALA A 49 -1.85 -8.59 -16.42
C ALA A 49 -2.08 -10.09 -16.22
N GLY A 50 -1.47 -10.68 -15.18
CA GLY A 50 -1.63 -12.09 -14.83
C GLY A 50 -0.84 -13.06 -15.70
N VAL A 51 -0.04 -12.56 -16.63
CA VAL A 51 0.92 -13.36 -17.38
C VAL A 51 2.22 -13.41 -16.60
N ILE A 52 2.73 -14.63 -16.39
CA ILE A 52 4.00 -14.87 -15.70
C ILE A 52 4.88 -15.86 -16.45
N THR A 53 4.39 -16.41 -17.57
CA THR A 53 5.12 -17.38 -18.40
C THR A 53 4.93 -17.08 -19.88
N ILE A 54 5.99 -17.35 -20.65
CA ILE A 54 5.95 -17.53 -22.09
C ILE A 54 6.26 -19.00 -22.33
N THR A 55 5.36 -19.70 -23.01
CA THR A 55 5.65 -21.04 -23.53
C THR A 55 6.10 -20.90 -24.98
N ASN A 56 7.05 -21.67 -25.46
CA ASN A 56 7.35 -21.75 -26.89
C ASN A 56 7.47 -23.20 -27.35
N GLN A 57 6.66 -23.57 -28.35
CA GLN A 57 6.76 -24.85 -29.04
C GLN A 57 7.05 -24.62 -30.52
N GLY A 58 8.14 -25.22 -31.00
CA GLY A 58 8.40 -25.44 -32.42
C GLY A 58 7.84 -26.78 -32.88
N ILE A 59 7.41 -26.86 -34.14
CA ILE A 59 7.06 -28.11 -34.81
C ILE A 59 7.91 -28.22 -36.07
N LEU A 60 8.79 -29.21 -36.11
CA LEU A 60 9.56 -29.57 -37.27
C LEU A 60 8.68 -30.39 -38.22
N THR A 61 8.57 -29.96 -39.48
CA THR A 61 7.84 -30.69 -40.52
C THR A 61 8.72 -30.98 -41.73
N GLY A 62 8.43 -32.09 -42.40
CA GLY A 62 9.15 -32.51 -43.60
C GLY A 62 8.41 -33.60 -44.36
N SER A 63 8.83 -33.84 -45.60
CA SER A 63 8.15 -34.77 -46.51
C SER A 63 8.36 -36.26 -46.22
N ASN A 64 9.22 -36.61 -45.25
CA ASN A 64 9.71 -37.97 -45.01
C ASN A 64 9.71 -38.39 -43.54
N PHE A 65 9.08 -37.60 -42.66
CA PHE A 65 8.89 -37.92 -41.26
C PHE A 65 7.60 -37.26 -40.77
N SER A 66 6.98 -37.86 -39.75
CA SER A 66 5.83 -37.25 -39.06
C SER A 66 6.27 -35.99 -38.32
N PRO A 67 5.45 -34.92 -38.24
CA PRO A 67 5.81 -33.72 -37.50
C PRO A 67 6.35 -34.02 -36.10
N VAL A 68 7.46 -33.37 -35.72
CA VAL A 68 8.14 -33.58 -34.44
C VAL A 68 8.15 -32.26 -33.68
N ASN A 69 7.79 -32.28 -32.40
CA ASN A 69 7.91 -31.12 -31.53
C ASN A 69 9.38 -30.83 -31.21
N SER A 70 9.73 -29.54 -31.10
CA SER A 70 10.98 -29.13 -30.44
C SER A 70 11.02 -29.63 -29.00
N ASP A 71 12.21 -29.70 -28.44
CA ASP A 71 12.48 -30.19 -27.08
C ASP A 71 13.07 -29.06 -26.25
N ASP A 72 12.67 -28.90 -24.98
CA ASP A 72 13.36 -28.00 -24.05
C ASP A 72 14.64 -28.68 -23.55
N PRO A 73 15.84 -28.18 -23.92
CA PRO A 73 17.09 -28.81 -23.50
C PRO A 73 17.34 -28.75 -21.98
N GLN A 74 16.54 -27.98 -21.24
CA GLN A 74 16.64 -27.86 -19.78
C GLN A 74 15.80 -28.90 -19.03
N THR A 75 14.91 -29.64 -19.71
CA THR A 75 14.06 -30.66 -19.10
C THR A 75 14.42 -32.07 -19.61
N VAL A 76 13.86 -33.09 -18.96
CA VAL A 76 14.05 -34.50 -19.36
C VAL A 76 12.94 -35.01 -20.28
N ALA A 77 11.86 -34.24 -20.45
CA ALA A 77 10.66 -34.70 -21.11
C ALA A 77 10.75 -34.41 -22.61
N SER A 78 10.88 -35.46 -23.43
CA SER A 78 11.08 -35.27 -24.87
C SER A 78 9.88 -34.61 -25.56
N GLY A 79 10.16 -33.61 -26.40
CA GLY A 79 9.19 -32.97 -27.28
C GLY A 79 8.27 -31.99 -26.55
N ASP A 80 8.72 -31.45 -25.41
CA ASP A 80 8.03 -30.45 -24.63
C ASP A 80 8.37 -29.01 -25.08
N ALA A 81 7.61 -28.05 -24.55
CA ALA A 81 7.79 -26.65 -24.88
C ALA A 81 8.74 -26.00 -23.88
N THR A 82 9.59 -25.09 -24.35
CA THR A 82 10.39 -24.24 -23.47
C THR A 82 9.48 -23.27 -22.72
N ILE A 83 9.54 -23.26 -21.40
CA ILE A 83 8.76 -22.35 -20.55
C ILE A 83 9.71 -21.33 -19.91
N THR A 84 9.55 -20.06 -20.26
CA THR A 84 10.31 -18.95 -19.68
C THR A 84 9.43 -18.15 -18.73
N LEU A 85 9.88 -17.95 -17.49
CA LEU A 85 9.22 -17.04 -16.55
C LEU A 85 9.45 -15.59 -17.00
N VAL A 86 8.41 -14.77 -16.89
CA VAL A 86 8.51 -13.33 -17.14
C VAL A 86 8.40 -12.60 -15.81
N ASP A 87 9.42 -11.83 -15.50
CA ASP A 87 9.47 -10.97 -14.34
C ASP A 87 8.63 -9.71 -14.61
N VAL A 88 7.51 -9.57 -13.91
CA VAL A 88 6.58 -8.46 -14.08
C VAL A 88 6.60 -7.59 -12.82
N PRO A 89 6.80 -6.26 -12.94
CA PRO A 89 6.66 -5.35 -11.81
C PRO A 89 5.29 -5.51 -11.13
N PRO A 90 5.15 -5.22 -9.84
CA PRO A 90 3.86 -5.37 -9.17
C PRO A 90 2.85 -4.37 -9.75
N THR A 91 1.55 -4.65 -9.68
CA THR A 91 0.55 -3.58 -9.82
C THR A 91 0.22 -3.02 -8.46
N VAL A 92 -0.01 -1.71 -8.35
CA VAL A 92 -0.30 -1.04 -7.09
C VAL A 92 -1.43 -0.03 -7.28
N LEU A 93 -2.31 0.07 -6.30
CA LEU A 93 -3.33 1.11 -6.23
C LEU A 93 -3.30 1.77 -4.84
N THR A 94 -3.34 3.09 -4.83
CA THR A 94 -3.69 3.86 -3.63
C THR A 94 -5.21 3.95 -3.57
N LEU A 95 -5.80 3.68 -2.39
CA LEU A 95 -7.23 3.77 -2.15
C LEU A 95 -7.50 4.84 -1.09
N ALA A 96 -8.73 5.37 -1.05
CA ALA A 96 -9.09 6.42 -0.09
C ALA A 96 -8.82 5.99 1.36
N ALA A 97 -8.31 6.91 2.17
CA ALA A 97 -8.10 6.69 3.60
C ALA A 97 -9.45 6.53 4.33
N THR A 98 -9.47 5.70 5.37
CA THR A 98 -10.64 5.46 6.23
C THR A 98 -10.26 5.63 7.69
N GLY A 99 -11.25 5.66 8.59
CA GLY A 99 -10.99 5.81 10.03
C GLY A 99 -10.12 7.04 10.32
N ILE A 100 -10.55 8.22 9.87
CA ILE A 100 -9.74 9.42 10.03
C ILE A 100 -10.04 10.02 11.41
N GLY A 101 -9.04 10.00 12.29
CA GLY A 101 -9.06 10.66 13.58
C GLY A 101 -8.27 11.97 13.59
N PRO A 102 -8.09 12.60 14.77
CA PRO A 102 -7.31 13.82 14.89
C PRO A 102 -5.81 13.63 14.69
N ILE A 103 -5.27 12.49 15.12
CA ILE A 103 -3.83 12.17 15.08
C ILE A 103 -3.49 10.91 14.30
N TRP A 104 -4.49 10.33 13.64
CA TRP A 104 -4.34 9.06 12.96
C TRP A 104 -5.31 8.95 11.79
N ALA A 105 -4.96 8.09 10.84
CA ALA A 105 -5.84 7.65 9.77
C ALA A 105 -5.44 6.25 9.31
N THR A 106 -6.34 5.46 8.75
CA THR A 106 -6.00 4.20 8.09
C THR A 106 -5.79 4.47 6.60
N LEU A 107 -4.56 4.28 6.13
CA LEU A 107 -4.22 4.36 4.71
C LEU A 107 -4.54 3.02 4.06
N ASN A 108 -5.23 3.06 2.92
CA ASN A 108 -5.67 1.88 2.20
C ASN A 108 -5.01 1.82 0.83
N GLY A 109 -4.74 0.61 0.37
CA GLY A 109 -4.16 0.37 -0.93
C GLY A 109 -4.25 -1.09 -1.29
N SER A 110 -3.82 -1.43 -2.50
CA SER A 110 -3.69 -2.81 -2.91
C SER A 110 -2.45 -3.02 -3.76
N ALA A 111 -1.96 -4.26 -3.78
CA ALA A 111 -0.89 -4.67 -4.66
C ALA A 111 -1.14 -6.06 -5.22
N ASN A 112 -0.83 -6.27 -6.50
CA ASN A 112 -0.64 -7.60 -7.07
C ASN A 112 0.87 -7.85 -7.23
N PRO A 113 1.43 -8.85 -6.53
CA PRO A 113 2.85 -9.20 -6.67
C PRO A 113 3.26 -9.69 -8.06
N ASN A 114 2.29 -10.10 -8.88
CA ASN A 114 2.48 -10.66 -10.21
C ASN A 114 3.47 -11.85 -10.24
N GLY A 115 3.41 -12.71 -9.23
CA GLY A 115 4.20 -13.96 -9.19
C GLY A 115 5.59 -13.83 -8.54
N LEU A 116 6.03 -12.61 -8.18
CA LEU A 116 7.32 -12.37 -7.53
C LEU A 116 7.13 -11.85 -6.11
N ALA A 117 8.07 -12.19 -5.22
CA ALA A 117 8.09 -11.64 -3.87
C ALA A 117 8.07 -10.11 -3.91
N THR A 118 7.06 -9.51 -3.29
CA THR A 118 6.79 -8.08 -3.38
C THR A 118 6.71 -7.45 -2.00
N ASP A 119 7.41 -6.33 -1.83
CA ASP A 119 7.30 -5.44 -0.68
C ASP A 119 6.35 -4.28 -1.01
N PHE A 120 5.60 -3.83 -0.01
CA PHE A 120 4.61 -2.77 -0.12
C PHE A 120 4.69 -1.81 1.06
N TRP A 121 4.60 -0.50 0.81
CA TRP A 121 4.53 0.51 1.87
C TRP A 121 3.71 1.72 1.43
N PHE A 122 3.38 2.57 2.40
CA PHE A 122 2.80 3.89 2.14
C PHE A 122 3.83 4.99 2.36
N GLN A 123 3.84 5.99 1.49
CA GLN A 123 4.49 7.27 1.72
C GLN A 123 3.41 8.29 2.04
N PHE A 124 3.67 9.18 3.00
CA PHE A 124 2.71 10.23 3.38
C PHE A 124 3.42 11.50 3.85
N GLY A 125 2.72 12.63 3.81
CA GLY A 125 3.23 13.91 4.29
C GLY A 125 2.24 15.05 4.06
N THR A 126 2.56 16.26 4.51
CA THR A 126 1.71 17.46 4.32
C THR A 126 1.83 18.06 2.91
N THR A 127 2.71 17.49 2.07
CA THR A 127 2.91 17.86 0.68
C THR A 127 3.16 16.61 -0.15
N THR A 128 3.15 16.74 -1.47
CA THR A 128 3.48 15.67 -2.43
C THR A 128 4.97 15.31 -2.49
N ASN A 129 5.83 16.02 -1.76
CA ASN A 129 7.20 15.52 -1.50
C ASN A 129 7.20 14.37 -0.49
N TYR A 130 6.08 14.16 0.20
CA TYR A 130 5.94 13.26 1.32
C TYR A 130 7.04 13.54 2.36
N GLY A 131 7.34 12.59 3.23
CA GLY A 131 8.39 12.73 4.24
C GLY A 131 8.29 11.68 5.35
N GLY A 132 7.11 11.08 5.50
CA GLY A 132 6.87 9.88 6.28
C GLY A 132 6.75 8.64 5.39
N VAL A 133 7.19 7.51 5.93
CA VAL A 133 6.99 6.18 5.36
C VAL A 133 6.42 5.29 6.46
N ILE A 134 5.38 4.54 6.16
CA ILE A 134 4.95 3.43 7.02
C ILE A 134 5.82 2.22 6.69
N ALA A 135 6.28 1.49 7.72
CA ALA A 135 7.12 0.30 7.52
C ALA A 135 6.53 -0.66 6.48
N SER A 136 7.41 -1.26 5.68
CA SER A 136 7.01 -2.15 4.59
C SER A 136 6.39 -3.44 5.10
N ASN A 137 5.33 -3.88 4.42
CA ASN A 137 4.70 -5.19 4.56
C ASN A 137 4.94 -6.00 3.28
N SER A 138 5.02 -7.32 3.38
CA SER A 138 5.02 -8.16 2.18
C SER A 138 3.62 -8.20 1.56
N ALA A 139 3.53 -7.98 0.25
CA ALA A 139 2.33 -8.27 -0.55
C ALA A 139 2.28 -9.75 -1.01
N GLY A 140 3.27 -10.57 -0.62
CA GLY A 140 3.38 -11.98 -0.97
C GLY A 140 4.06 -12.23 -2.33
N THR A 141 3.85 -13.43 -2.86
CA THR A 141 4.46 -13.94 -4.11
C THR A 141 3.43 -14.40 -5.15
N GLY A 142 2.13 -14.28 -4.82
CA GLY A 142 1.05 -14.79 -5.66
C GLY A 142 0.69 -13.86 -6.84
N VAL A 143 -0.38 -14.25 -7.55
CA VAL A 143 -0.97 -13.45 -8.65
C VAL A 143 -2.32 -12.82 -8.27
N ALA A 144 -2.73 -12.97 -7.02
CA ALA A 144 -3.96 -12.40 -6.49
C ALA A 144 -3.69 -11.03 -5.86
N VAL A 145 -4.59 -10.07 -6.11
CA VAL A 145 -4.55 -8.75 -5.49
C VAL A 145 -4.66 -8.89 -3.97
N GLN A 146 -3.73 -8.29 -3.25
CA GLN A 146 -3.75 -8.14 -1.80
C GLN A 146 -4.23 -6.74 -1.44
N ASN A 147 -5.24 -6.65 -0.57
CA ASN A 147 -5.67 -5.39 0.02
C ASN A 147 -4.90 -5.15 1.32
N ILE A 148 -4.30 -3.97 1.45
CA ILE A 148 -3.43 -3.62 2.57
C ILE A 148 -3.95 -2.33 3.20
N ALA A 149 -4.13 -2.38 4.51
CA ALA A 149 -4.49 -1.24 5.34
C ALA A 149 -3.40 -1.02 6.39
N SER A 150 -3.01 0.23 6.61
CA SER A 150 -1.99 0.55 7.63
C SER A 150 -2.30 1.86 8.36
N PRO A 151 -2.16 1.89 9.70
CA PRO A 151 -2.42 3.11 10.46
C PRO A 151 -1.26 4.10 10.30
N ALA A 152 -1.56 5.31 9.83
CA ALA A 152 -0.71 6.47 10.01
C ALA A 152 -1.02 7.08 11.38
N ILE A 153 -0.01 7.29 12.22
CA ILE A 153 -0.15 7.82 13.58
C ILE A 153 0.77 9.04 13.80
N GLY A 154 0.53 9.81 14.86
CA GLY A 154 1.34 11.00 15.17
C GLY A 154 1.08 12.18 14.21
N LEU A 155 -0.10 12.19 13.59
CA LEU A 155 -0.52 13.27 12.69
C LEU A 155 -0.94 14.52 13.48
N SER A 156 -0.91 15.67 12.83
CA SER A 156 -1.43 16.92 13.40
C SER A 156 -2.94 17.04 13.14
N PRO A 157 -3.77 17.44 14.13
CA PRO A 157 -5.19 17.69 13.92
C PRO A 157 -5.48 18.76 12.87
N GLY A 158 -6.61 18.62 12.16
CA GLY A 158 -7.08 19.61 11.18
C GLY A 158 -6.14 19.85 10.00
N THR A 159 -5.29 18.89 9.68
CA THR A 159 -4.20 19.02 8.71
C THR A 159 -4.47 18.15 7.50
N LEU A 160 -4.28 18.71 6.30
CA LEU A 160 -4.31 17.98 5.04
C LEU A 160 -3.03 17.16 4.87
N TYR A 161 -3.18 15.89 4.55
CA TYR A 161 -2.09 14.97 4.22
C TYR A 161 -2.28 14.40 2.82
N HIS A 162 -1.17 14.25 2.12
CA HIS A 162 -1.00 13.48 0.89
C HIS A 162 -0.45 12.11 1.24
N PHE A 163 -0.88 11.07 0.53
CA PHE A 163 -0.30 9.74 0.65
C PHE A 163 -0.42 8.95 -0.66
N ARG A 164 0.48 7.98 -0.82
CA ARG A 164 0.45 7.02 -1.94
C ARG A 164 0.98 5.66 -1.52
N ALA A 165 0.48 4.62 -2.16
CA ALA A 165 1.01 3.27 -2.06
C ALA A 165 2.23 3.09 -2.97
N VAL A 166 3.19 2.29 -2.54
CA VAL A 166 4.38 1.92 -3.33
C VAL A 166 4.60 0.43 -3.17
N ALA A 167 4.91 -0.26 -4.27
CA ALA A 167 5.25 -1.68 -4.26
C ALA A 167 6.51 -1.94 -5.09
N THR A 168 7.34 -2.88 -4.66
CA THR A 168 8.52 -3.30 -5.43
C THR A 168 8.75 -4.80 -5.36
N ASN A 169 9.22 -5.36 -6.46
CA ASN A 169 9.73 -6.72 -6.56
C ASN A 169 11.01 -6.73 -7.40
N ALA A 170 11.57 -7.91 -7.67
CA ALA A 170 12.80 -8.05 -8.47
C ALA A 170 12.69 -7.48 -9.90
N ALA A 171 11.47 -7.36 -10.44
CA ALA A 171 11.22 -6.81 -11.77
C ALA A 171 11.13 -5.28 -11.79
N GLY A 172 10.82 -4.63 -10.66
CA GLY A 172 10.77 -3.18 -10.58
C GLY A 172 9.99 -2.61 -9.40
N LEU A 173 9.87 -1.28 -9.41
CA LEU A 173 9.13 -0.50 -8.42
C LEU A 173 8.00 0.26 -9.12
N ILE A 174 6.78 0.13 -8.60
CA ILE A 174 5.62 0.89 -9.06
C ILE A 174 5.12 1.78 -7.92
N VAL A 175 4.74 3.00 -8.29
CA VAL A 175 4.20 4.02 -7.41
C VAL A 175 2.73 4.23 -7.78
N GLY A 176 1.85 4.20 -6.79
CA GLY A 176 0.43 4.49 -6.95
C GLY A 176 0.13 5.98 -7.04
N GLU A 177 -1.12 6.29 -7.39
CA GLU A 177 -1.63 7.67 -7.44
C GLU A 177 -1.59 8.36 -6.07
N ASP A 178 -1.53 9.69 -6.08
CA ASP A 178 -1.65 10.51 -4.88
C ASP A 178 -3.11 10.61 -4.43
N PHE A 179 -3.35 10.36 -3.14
CA PHE A 179 -4.63 10.63 -2.48
C PHE A 179 -4.42 11.55 -1.30
N THR A 180 -5.49 12.26 -0.93
CA THR A 180 -5.47 13.16 0.23
C THR A 180 -6.50 12.80 1.27
N PHE A 181 -6.22 13.12 2.52
CA PHE A 181 -7.19 13.13 3.61
C PHE A 181 -6.89 14.28 4.57
N THR A 182 -7.90 14.73 5.31
CA THR A 182 -7.73 15.78 6.34
C THR A 182 -8.08 15.20 7.70
N THR A 183 -7.14 15.25 8.63
CA THR A 183 -7.38 14.81 10.02
C THR A 183 -8.47 15.65 10.68
N ILE A 184 -9.17 15.07 11.65
CA ILE A 184 -10.22 15.79 12.37
C ILE A 184 -9.59 16.94 13.18
N ALA A 185 -10.08 18.16 13.00
CA ALA A 185 -9.63 19.32 13.76
C ALA A 185 -10.15 19.27 15.19
N ILE A 186 -9.30 19.51 16.19
CA ILE A 186 -9.72 19.65 17.58
C ILE A 186 -9.92 21.13 17.89
N PRO A 187 -11.17 21.62 18.02
CA PRO A 187 -11.41 23.01 18.33
C PRO A 187 -10.95 23.34 19.76
N PRO A 188 -10.54 24.60 20.02
CA PRO A 188 -10.25 25.06 21.38
C PRO A 188 -11.47 24.86 22.29
N PRO A 189 -11.33 24.16 23.44
CA PRO A 189 -12.44 23.97 24.38
C PRO A 189 -13.01 25.30 24.86
N GLN A 190 -14.33 25.46 24.77
CA GLN A 190 -15.05 26.61 25.33
C GLN A 190 -15.71 26.19 26.64
N LEU A 191 -15.27 26.79 27.75
CA LEU A 191 -15.84 26.50 29.06
C LEU A 191 -17.25 27.07 29.17
N ILE A 192 -18.18 26.23 29.61
CA ILE A 192 -19.58 26.58 29.86
C ILE A 192 -19.97 26.20 31.28
N ASN A 193 -21.02 26.85 31.78
CA ASN A 193 -21.57 26.63 33.11
C ASN A 193 -20.52 26.62 34.25
N PRO A 194 -19.59 27.59 34.32
CA PRO A 194 -18.65 27.66 35.42
C PRO A 194 -19.41 28.00 36.72
N ILE A 195 -19.32 27.13 37.72
CA ILE A 195 -19.98 27.28 39.01
C ILE A 195 -18.96 27.08 40.12
N ALA A 196 -18.89 28.05 41.04
CA ALA A 196 -18.14 27.91 42.29
C ALA A 196 -19.13 27.77 43.45
N THR A 197 -19.19 26.59 44.07
CA THR A 197 -20.09 26.33 45.20
C THR A 197 -19.44 25.37 46.20
N ASN A 198 -19.71 25.56 47.50
CA ASN A 198 -19.25 24.67 48.57
C ASN A 198 -17.76 24.31 48.52
N GLY A 199 -16.89 25.27 48.16
CA GLY A 199 -15.44 25.04 48.12
C GLY A 199 -14.88 24.49 46.79
N GLN A 200 -15.75 24.14 45.85
CA GLN A 200 -15.38 23.50 44.59
C GLN A 200 -15.62 24.42 43.41
N PHE A 201 -14.87 24.19 42.34
CA PHE A 201 -15.12 24.82 41.04
C PHE A 201 -15.43 23.75 40.00
N GLN A 202 -16.60 23.85 39.37
CA GLN A 202 -17.04 22.95 38.32
C GLN A 202 -17.25 23.73 37.02
N PHE A 203 -16.93 23.10 35.90
CA PHE A 203 -17.29 23.59 34.57
C PHE A 203 -17.56 22.42 33.63
N ALA A 204 -18.19 22.72 32.51
CA ALA A 204 -18.37 21.79 31.40
C ALA A 204 -17.82 22.38 30.10
N PHE A 205 -17.73 21.57 29.06
CA PHE A 205 -17.44 21.99 27.68
C PHE A 205 -17.87 20.89 26.70
N THR A 206 -17.99 21.23 25.42
CA THR A 206 -18.20 20.25 24.36
C THR A 206 -16.98 20.17 23.44
N ASN A 207 -16.69 18.97 22.95
CA ASN A 207 -15.62 18.74 21.98
C ASN A 207 -15.81 17.38 21.30
N ILE A 208 -14.79 16.91 20.57
CA ILE A 208 -14.80 15.61 19.92
C ILE A 208 -14.85 14.49 20.97
N ALA A 209 -15.78 13.56 20.77
CA ALA A 209 -16.01 12.45 21.67
C ALA A 209 -14.78 11.55 21.81
N SER A 210 -14.65 10.91 22.97
CA SER A 210 -13.57 9.96 23.28
C SER A 210 -12.14 10.53 23.16
N GLN A 211 -12.00 11.85 23.11
CA GLN A 211 -10.70 12.52 23.19
C GLN A 211 -10.37 12.86 24.66
N PRO A 212 -9.14 12.57 25.12
CA PRO A 212 -8.73 12.98 26.44
C PRO A 212 -8.52 14.50 26.48
N PHE A 213 -9.08 15.16 27.49
CA PHE A 213 -8.80 16.57 27.77
C PHE A 213 -8.24 16.69 29.18
N THR A 214 -7.08 17.33 29.30
CA THR A 214 -6.43 17.59 30.59
C THR A 214 -6.78 18.98 31.07
N VAL A 215 -7.13 19.09 32.35
CA VAL A 215 -7.35 20.35 33.04
C VAL A 215 -6.10 20.74 33.82
N LEU A 216 -5.59 21.92 33.55
CA LEU A 216 -4.47 22.54 34.27
C LEU A 216 -4.97 23.76 35.04
N ALA A 217 -4.26 24.07 36.12
CA ALA A 217 -4.51 25.28 36.89
C ALA A 217 -3.23 26.00 37.33
N THR A 218 -3.32 27.32 37.50
CA THR A 218 -2.24 28.15 38.05
C THR A 218 -2.82 29.28 38.90
N THR A 219 -2.02 29.83 39.81
CA THR A 219 -2.32 31.09 40.51
C THR A 219 -1.67 32.30 39.81
N ASN A 220 -0.73 32.06 38.87
CA ASN A 220 0.00 33.08 38.13
C ASN A 220 0.00 32.77 36.62
N LEU A 221 -0.74 33.58 35.84
CA LEU A 221 -0.83 33.45 34.37
C LEU A 221 0.48 33.71 33.63
N ALA A 222 1.43 34.42 34.24
CA ALA A 222 2.72 34.71 33.61
C ALA A 222 3.65 33.49 33.56
N LEU A 223 3.34 32.42 34.30
CA LEU A 223 4.13 31.19 34.27
C LEU A 223 3.95 30.46 32.93
N PRO A 224 5.04 29.89 32.36
CA PRO A 224 4.96 28.98 31.23
C PRO A 224 3.96 27.84 31.50
N ILE A 225 3.25 27.38 30.47
CA ILE A 225 2.22 26.34 30.63
C ILE A 225 2.77 25.03 31.22
N SER A 226 4.05 24.74 31.01
CA SER A 226 4.77 23.61 31.61
C SER A 226 4.82 23.65 33.14
N ASN A 227 4.61 24.83 33.75
CA ASN A 227 4.68 25.06 35.18
C ASN A 227 3.28 25.13 35.83
N TRP A 228 2.20 24.99 35.03
CA TRP A 228 0.85 24.92 35.56
C TRP A 228 0.61 23.53 36.16
N THR A 229 -0.11 23.45 37.27
CA THR A 229 -0.44 22.18 37.92
C THR A 229 -1.45 21.41 37.09
N VAL A 230 -1.16 20.15 36.76
CA VAL A 230 -2.13 19.24 36.14
C VAL A 230 -3.10 18.77 37.22
N LEU A 231 -4.39 19.08 37.06
CA LEU A 231 -5.43 18.69 38.01
C LEU A 231 -6.05 17.32 37.68
N GLY A 232 -6.05 16.92 36.40
CA GLY A 232 -6.58 15.63 35.95
C GLY A 232 -7.22 15.69 34.58
N LEU A 233 -7.90 14.60 34.21
CA LEU A 233 -8.69 14.51 32.98
C LEU A 233 -10.12 15.01 33.22
N ALA A 234 -10.71 15.66 32.22
CA ALA A 234 -12.14 15.93 32.18
C ALA A 234 -12.91 14.62 31.92
N THR A 235 -14.03 14.45 32.62
CA THR A 235 -14.89 13.27 32.48
C THR A 235 -15.88 13.49 31.34
N GLU A 236 -15.89 12.59 30.37
CA GLU A 236 -16.92 12.52 29.34
C GLU A 236 -18.17 11.84 29.91
N GLY A 237 -19.31 12.52 29.84
CA GLY A 237 -20.61 11.92 30.16
C GLY A 237 -21.23 11.36 28.88
N PRO A 238 -22.18 12.09 28.27
CA PRO A 238 -22.56 11.84 26.87
C PRO A 238 -21.40 12.05 25.90
N PRO A 239 -21.36 11.35 24.75
CA PRO A 239 -20.34 11.56 23.72
C PRO A 239 -20.19 13.05 23.33
N GLY A 240 -18.97 13.57 23.49
CA GLY A 240 -18.61 14.95 23.19
C GLY A 240 -18.99 15.97 24.26
N GLN A 241 -19.55 15.56 25.39
CA GLN A 241 -19.88 16.43 26.53
C GLN A 241 -18.98 16.10 27.73
N PHE A 242 -18.18 17.08 28.14
CA PHE A 242 -17.18 16.92 29.18
C PHE A 242 -17.50 17.80 30.38
N GLN A 243 -17.19 17.29 31.57
CA GLN A 243 -17.27 18.01 32.83
C GLN A 243 -16.00 17.82 33.65
N PHE A 244 -15.66 18.82 34.47
CA PHE A 244 -14.57 18.73 35.42
C PHE A 244 -14.93 19.45 36.71
N THR A 245 -14.54 18.86 37.84
CA THR A 245 -14.70 19.44 39.17
C THR A 245 -13.33 19.51 39.85
N ASP A 246 -12.91 20.72 40.21
CA ASP A 246 -11.76 20.97 41.09
C ASP A 246 -12.26 21.06 42.54
N PRO A 247 -12.08 20.01 43.37
CA PRO A 247 -12.56 19.99 44.74
C PRO A 247 -11.74 20.89 45.68
N GLN A 248 -10.58 21.37 45.23
CA GLN A 248 -9.63 22.15 46.04
C GLN A 248 -9.51 23.60 45.56
N ALA A 249 -10.52 24.09 44.82
CA ALA A 249 -10.51 25.43 44.24
C ALA A 249 -10.30 26.53 45.29
N THR A 250 -10.93 26.41 46.47
CA THR A 250 -10.84 27.41 47.55
C THR A 250 -9.54 27.39 48.34
N ASN A 251 -8.64 26.43 48.12
CA ASN A 251 -7.30 26.47 48.71
C ASN A 251 -6.45 27.63 48.15
N ASN A 252 -6.91 28.27 47.07
CA ASN A 252 -6.24 29.39 46.43
C ASN A 252 -7.21 30.56 46.28
N PRO A 253 -6.85 31.78 46.71
CA PRO A 253 -7.74 32.95 46.60
C PRO A 253 -7.98 33.38 45.14
N LYS A 254 -7.10 32.98 44.22
CA LYS A 254 -7.24 33.19 42.79
C LYS A 254 -6.64 32.00 42.04
N ARG A 255 -7.42 31.41 41.13
CA ARG A 255 -7.00 30.28 40.29
C ARG A 255 -7.46 30.50 38.87
N PHE A 256 -6.61 30.16 37.91
CA PHE A 256 -6.90 30.16 36.49
C PHE A 256 -6.88 28.74 35.98
N TYR A 257 -7.77 28.43 35.04
CA TYR A 257 -7.92 27.10 34.48
C TYR A 257 -7.65 27.12 32.98
N ARG A 258 -7.07 26.03 32.48
CA ARG A 258 -6.93 25.77 31.05
C ARG A 258 -7.28 24.33 30.78
N VAL A 259 -8.14 24.10 29.79
CA VAL A 259 -8.38 22.78 29.23
C VAL A 259 -7.53 22.66 27.97
N ARG A 260 -6.83 21.53 27.83
CA ARG A 260 -6.09 21.22 26.61
C ARG A 260 -6.35 19.78 26.19
N TRP A 261 -6.37 19.57 24.89
CA TRP A 261 -6.08 18.26 24.34
C TRP A 261 -4.54 18.04 24.39
N PRO A 262 -4.06 16.80 24.61
CA PRO A 262 -2.65 16.47 24.77
C PRO A 262 -1.70 17.06 23.73
#